data_AF-A0A3N1SDS0-F1
#
_entry.id   AF-A0A3N1SDS0-F1
#
_cell.length_a   1.000
_cell.length_b   1.000
_cell.length_c   1.000
_cell.angle_alpha   90.00
_cell.angle_beta   90.00
_cell.angle_gamma   90.00
#
_symmetry.space_group_name_H-M   'P 1'
#
loop_
_entity.id
_entity.type
_entity.pdbx_description
1 polymer ?
#
loop_
_entity_poly.entity_id
_entity_poly.type
_entity_poly.pdbx_seq_one_letter_code
_entity_poly.pdbx_strand_id
1 'polypeptide(L)'
;MTAPAATAPGSTAGAALAVLPRVLRQALGWADAHRTGFVLPPDVLEPHTQVNSTLKPLGELAQLCTTIRRSTEPGTPEHGTAGDLIAFAWEQVRAGDLLLELLRGEPFAAYPYEIYAAFAGHGLRNEGFERLAGTLSSTRGWAHTEQHANRELGLINSERRVGAAPHADAGAVLARTWLGGLSEPWMFEGPSGYALTHTVFHITDWCCVPERMPADIDAYLRAWLPPWIDGCLESRQWDLTGELLAVAAALPGPPPTALLDAAWPALATAQAPSGAVPETGPLIPVPESPETAGPGGPEPDPYPFLACYHSTLVTAFAAALCLKRLTAHRADGPAADTGAAV
;
A
#
# COMPACT_ATOMS: atom_id res chain seq x y z
N MET A 1 27.46 -34.81 -33.95
CA MET A 1 27.22 -33.95 -32.77
C MET A 1 25.99 -33.11 -33.05
N THR A 2 24.83 -33.59 -32.61
CA THR A 2 23.55 -32.87 -32.67
C THR A 2 23.49 -31.89 -31.50
N ALA A 3 23.34 -30.61 -31.78
CA ALA A 3 23.12 -29.58 -30.77
C ALA A 3 21.78 -29.85 -30.05
N PRO A 4 21.70 -29.63 -28.73
CA PRO A 4 20.44 -29.77 -28.01
C PRO A 4 19.50 -28.63 -28.42
N ALA A 5 18.26 -28.99 -28.72
CA ALA A 5 17.19 -28.04 -28.99
C ALA A 5 16.96 -27.17 -27.76
N ALA A 6 17.03 -25.85 -27.94
CA ALA A 6 16.61 -24.88 -26.94
C ALA A 6 15.13 -25.10 -26.63
N THR A 7 14.82 -25.48 -25.40
CA THR A 7 13.46 -25.44 -24.85
C THR A 7 12.95 -24.01 -24.92
N ALA A 8 11.88 -23.78 -25.67
CA ALA A 8 11.17 -22.51 -25.64
C ALA A 8 10.75 -22.21 -24.18
N PRO A 9 10.95 -20.98 -23.67
CA PRO A 9 10.44 -20.63 -22.36
C PRO A 9 8.92 -20.86 -22.36
N GLY A 10 8.45 -21.69 -21.42
CA GLY A 10 7.03 -21.92 -21.23
C GLY A 10 6.32 -20.58 -21.04
N SER A 11 5.22 -20.38 -21.77
CA SER A 11 4.43 -19.16 -21.65
C SER A 11 4.03 -18.94 -20.19
N THR A 12 4.52 -17.87 -19.58
CA THR A 12 4.13 -17.42 -18.24
C THR A 12 2.79 -16.66 -18.26
N ALA A 13 2.14 -16.55 -19.42
CA ALA A 13 0.92 -15.78 -19.59
C ALA A 13 -0.19 -16.23 -18.63
N GLY A 14 -0.66 -15.30 -17.79
CA GLY A 14 -1.71 -15.54 -16.79
C GLY A 14 -1.22 -16.12 -15.47
N ALA A 15 0.10 -16.27 -15.26
CA ALA A 15 0.68 -16.73 -14.00
C ALA A 15 0.29 -15.83 -12.81
N ALA A 16 0.21 -14.50 -13.02
CA ALA A 16 -0.21 -13.58 -11.97
C ALA A 16 -1.64 -13.89 -11.49
N LEU A 17 -2.58 -14.06 -12.42
CA LEU A 17 -3.99 -14.33 -12.08
C LEU A 17 -4.19 -15.69 -11.41
N ALA A 18 -3.30 -16.65 -11.62
CA ALA A 18 -3.34 -17.93 -10.95
C ALA A 18 -2.99 -17.83 -9.44
N VAL A 19 -2.15 -16.87 -9.04
CA VAL A 19 -1.68 -16.74 -7.64
C VAL A 19 -2.34 -15.62 -6.86
N LEU A 20 -2.73 -14.53 -7.54
CA LEU A 20 -3.26 -13.30 -6.93
C LEU A 20 -4.42 -13.53 -5.93
N PRO A 21 -5.48 -14.31 -6.24
CA PRO A 21 -6.58 -14.52 -5.30
C PRO A 21 -6.16 -15.19 -3.99
N ARG A 22 -5.23 -16.14 -4.07
CA ARG A 22 -4.69 -16.82 -2.88
C ARG A 22 -3.83 -15.86 -2.07
N VAL A 23 -2.92 -15.14 -2.72
CA VAL A 23 -2.00 -14.21 -2.07
C VAL A 23 -2.76 -13.12 -1.30
N LEU A 24 -3.77 -12.51 -1.93
CA LEU A 24 -4.65 -11.53 -1.31
C LEU A 24 -5.32 -12.10 -0.05
N ARG A 25 -5.96 -13.27 -0.18
CA ARG A 25 -6.70 -13.89 0.93
C ARG A 25 -5.79 -14.24 2.10
N GLN A 26 -4.61 -14.80 1.82
CA GLN A 26 -3.65 -15.18 2.86
C GLN A 26 -3.09 -13.96 3.58
N ALA A 27 -2.72 -12.90 2.86
CA ALA A 27 -2.20 -11.68 3.46
C ALA A 27 -3.26 -10.93 4.31
N LEU A 28 -4.51 -10.86 3.83
CA LEU A 28 -5.61 -10.31 4.64
C LEU A 28 -5.94 -11.17 5.86
N GLY A 29 -5.97 -12.49 5.69
CA GLY A 29 -6.18 -13.43 6.79
C GLY A 29 -5.09 -13.31 7.86
N TRP A 30 -3.84 -13.08 7.43
CA TRP A 30 -2.74 -12.78 8.35
C TRP A 30 -2.98 -11.49 9.14
N ALA A 31 -3.32 -10.38 8.47
CA ALA A 31 -3.57 -9.11 9.14
C ALA A 31 -4.73 -9.21 10.14
N ASP A 32 -5.77 -9.97 9.78
CA ASP A 32 -6.92 -10.24 10.64
C ASP A 32 -6.56 -11.07 11.89
N ALA A 33 -5.75 -12.10 11.73
CA ALA A 33 -5.26 -12.90 12.84
C ALA A 33 -4.31 -12.13 13.78
N HIS A 34 -3.65 -11.08 13.27
CA HIS A 34 -2.64 -10.29 13.99
C HIS A 34 -3.11 -8.90 14.41
N ARG A 35 -4.42 -8.68 14.56
CA ARG A 35 -5.01 -7.42 15.07
C ARG A 35 -4.36 -6.94 16.38
N THR A 36 -3.91 -7.85 17.24
CA THR A 36 -3.23 -7.53 18.50
C THR A 36 -1.95 -6.71 18.30
N GLY A 37 -1.23 -6.92 17.19
CA GLY A 37 -0.04 -6.12 16.84
C GLY A 37 -0.36 -4.66 16.47
N PHE A 38 -1.62 -4.37 16.16
CA PHE A 38 -2.10 -3.03 15.82
C PHE A 38 -2.81 -2.32 16.99
N VAL A 39 -2.97 -2.98 18.13
CA VAL A 39 -3.60 -2.37 19.31
C VAL A 39 -2.72 -1.25 19.84
N LEU A 40 -3.31 -0.06 20.04
CA LEU A 40 -2.58 1.07 20.60
C LEU A 40 -2.34 0.83 22.10
N PRO A 41 -1.14 1.17 22.62
CA PRO A 41 -0.87 1.01 24.04
C PRO A 41 -1.69 2.02 24.87
N PRO A 42 -1.99 1.74 26.15
CA PRO A 42 -2.79 2.62 27.00
C PRO A 42 -2.20 4.03 27.17
N ASP A 43 -0.87 4.16 27.03
CA ASP A 43 -0.11 5.39 27.18
C ASP A 43 0.20 6.08 25.84
N VAL A 44 -0.54 5.78 24.76
CA VAL A 44 -0.27 6.27 23.38
C VAL A 44 -0.24 7.81 23.22
N LEU A 45 -0.78 8.55 24.18
CA LEU A 45 -0.75 10.02 24.20
C LEU A 45 0.48 10.59 24.93
N GLU A 46 1.26 9.75 25.58
CA GLU A 46 2.43 10.19 26.31
C GLU A 46 3.59 10.52 25.35
N PRO A 47 4.41 11.56 25.63
CA PRO A 47 5.45 12.01 24.70
C PRO A 47 6.52 10.97 24.35
N HIS A 48 6.68 9.90 25.14
CA HIS A 48 7.65 8.84 24.89
C HIS A 48 7.14 7.75 23.93
N THR A 49 5.85 7.74 23.59
CA THR A 49 5.28 6.76 22.67
C THR A 49 5.91 6.89 21.29
N GLN A 50 6.43 5.76 20.79
CA GLN A 50 7.04 5.69 19.47
C GLN A 50 5.96 5.62 18.39
N VAL A 51 5.64 6.76 17.76
CA VAL A 51 4.64 6.87 16.68
C VAL A 51 4.85 5.81 15.60
N ASN A 52 6.10 5.59 15.19
CA ASN A 52 6.46 4.65 14.12
C ASN A 52 6.21 3.18 14.44
N SER A 53 6.15 2.78 15.71
CA SER A 53 5.89 1.40 16.11
C SER A 53 4.49 1.20 16.68
N THR A 54 3.65 2.24 16.70
CA THR A 54 2.30 2.21 17.30
C THR A 54 1.25 2.78 16.35
N LEU A 55 1.18 4.10 16.21
CA LEU A 55 0.19 4.82 15.40
C LEU A 55 0.38 4.61 13.90
N LYS A 56 1.64 4.57 13.43
CA LYS A 56 1.96 4.36 12.01
C LYS A 56 1.38 3.03 11.47
N PRO A 57 1.64 1.86 12.11
CA PRO A 57 1.02 0.60 11.69
C PRO A 57 -0.52 0.66 11.58
N LEU A 58 -1.17 1.33 12.52
CA LEU A 58 -2.63 1.48 12.53
C LEU A 58 -3.14 2.35 11.38
N GLY A 59 -2.45 3.46 11.10
CA GLY A 59 -2.76 4.34 9.97
C GLY A 59 -2.58 3.64 8.63
N GLU A 60 -1.53 2.85 8.49
CA GLU A 60 -1.25 2.04 7.29
C GLU A 60 -2.29 0.94 7.11
N LEU A 61 -2.69 0.25 8.19
CA LEU A 61 -3.78 -0.71 8.17
C LEU A 61 -5.07 -0.07 7.63
N ALA A 62 -5.47 1.09 8.19
CA ALA A 62 -6.66 1.81 7.76
C ALA A 62 -6.58 2.25 6.29
N GLN A 63 -5.45 2.81 5.88
CA GLN A 63 -5.22 3.33 4.54
C GLN A 63 -5.24 2.24 3.47
N LEU A 64 -4.50 1.14 3.69
CA LEU A 64 -4.39 0.05 2.74
C LEU A 64 -5.69 -0.75 2.66
N CYS A 65 -6.33 -1.04 3.80
CA CYS A 65 -7.63 -1.73 3.82
C CYS A 65 -8.74 -0.90 3.16
N THR A 66 -8.72 0.44 3.31
CA THR A 66 -9.68 1.32 2.61
C THR A 66 -9.58 1.14 1.10
N THR A 67 -8.36 1.05 0.55
CA THR A 67 -8.18 0.83 -0.89
C THR A 67 -8.49 -0.60 -1.31
N ILE A 68 -8.11 -1.61 -0.51
CA ILE A 68 -8.45 -3.02 -0.77
C ILE A 68 -9.96 -3.18 -0.87
N ARG A 69 -10.72 -2.66 0.11
CA ARG A 69 -12.19 -2.75 0.13
C ARG A 69 -12.85 -2.04 -1.07
N ARG A 70 -12.27 -0.94 -1.55
CA ARG A 70 -12.73 -0.27 -2.80
C ARG A 70 -12.35 -1.05 -4.08
N SER A 71 -11.42 -1.99 -3.95
CA SER A 71 -10.88 -2.76 -5.06
C SER A 71 -11.42 -4.18 -5.13
N THR A 72 -12.12 -4.64 -4.10
CA THR A 72 -12.77 -5.95 -4.02
C THR A 72 -14.28 -5.83 -4.14
N GLU A 73 -14.91 -6.86 -4.73
CA GLU A 73 -16.35 -6.90 -4.95
C GLU A 73 -17.11 -7.04 -3.62
N PRO A 74 -18.17 -6.24 -3.37
CA PRO A 74 -19.03 -6.42 -2.20
C PRO A 74 -19.55 -7.86 -2.03
N GLY A 75 -19.55 -8.35 -0.80
CA GLY A 75 -19.97 -9.72 -0.46
C GLY A 75 -18.88 -10.78 -0.59
N THR A 76 -17.70 -10.44 -1.11
CA THR A 76 -16.53 -11.32 -1.03
C THR A 76 -15.92 -11.31 0.39
N PRO A 77 -15.32 -12.43 0.85
CA PRO A 77 -14.60 -12.46 2.13
C PRO A 77 -13.54 -11.37 2.22
N GLU A 78 -12.79 -11.13 1.15
CA GLU A 78 -11.72 -10.13 1.10
C GLU A 78 -12.27 -8.70 1.31
N HIS A 79 -13.46 -8.40 0.78
CA HIS A 79 -14.15 -7.12 1.04
C HIS A 79 -14.62 -7.00 2.49
N GLY A 80 -15.16 -8.08 3.06
CA GLY A 80 -15.61 -8.14 4.45
C GLY A 80 -14.46 -7.93 5.43
N THR A 81 -13.40 -8.74 5.32
CA THR A 81 -12.21 -8.67 6.20
C THR A 81 -11.55 -7.29 6.17
N ALA A 82 -11.40 -6.69 4.98
CA ALA A 82 -10.86 -5.34 4.89
C ALA A 82 -11.77 -4.29 5.59
N GLY A 83 -13.09 -4.47 5.53
CA GLY A 83 -14.04 -3.62 6.27
C GLY A 83 -13.92 -3.77 7.78
N ASP A 84 -13.81 -5.01 8.27
CA ASP A 84 -13.68 -5.29 9.70
C ASP A 84 -12.36 -4.75 10.27
N LEU A 85 -11.28 -4.79 9.49
CA LEU A 85 -9.99 -4.21 9.88
C LEU A 85 -10.02 -2.68 9.94
N ILE A 86 -10.74 -2.01 9.02
CA ILE A 86 -10.96 -0.56 9.10
C ILE A 86 -11.78 -0.21 10.34
N ALA A 87 -12.85 -0.95 10.62
CA ALA A 87 -13.70 -0.74 11.79
C ALA A 87 -12.90 -0.92 13.09
N PHE A 88 -12.10 -1.99 13.18
CA PHE A 88 -11.17 -2.20 14.28
C PHE A 88 -10.21 -1.02 14.44
N ALA A 89 -9.57 -0.55 13.37
CA ALA A 89 -8.64 0.57 13.45
C ALA A 89 -9.33 1.88 13.89
N TRP A 90 -10.59 2.08 13.48
CA TRP A 90 -11.39 3.22 13.90
C TRP A 90 -11.76 3.20 15.38
N GLU A 91 -12.06 2.01 15.92
CA GLU A 91 -12.27 1.80 17.35
C GLU A 91 -11.01 2.09 18.17
N GLN A 92 -9.84 1.65 17.69
CA GLN A 92 -8.55 1.93 18.36
C GLN A 92 -8.29 3.44 18.52
N VAL A 93 -8.65 4.25 17.51
CA VAL A 93 -8.56 5.72 17.60
C VAL A 93 -9.78 6.37 18.27
N ARG A 94 -10.61 5.60 18.98
CA ARG A 94 -11.81 6.05 19.70
C ARG A 94 -12.74 6.89 18.81
N ALA A 95 -13.04 6.38 17.63
CA ALA A 95 -13.83 7.09 16.63
C ALA A 95 -13.30 8.51 16.31
N GLY A 96 -11.97 8.67 16.28
CA GLY A 96 -11.27 9.90 15.94
C GLY A 96 -10.98 10.82 17.12
N ASP A 97 -11.56 10.57 18.31
CA ASP A 97 -11.32 11.41 19.49
C ASP A 97 -9.86 11.37 19.93
N LEU A 98 -9.20 10.21 19.77
CA LEU A 98 -7.77 10.08 20.06
C LEU A 98 -6.91 10.93 19.13
N LEU A 99 -7.22 10.95 17.83
CA LEU A 99 -6.48 11.75 16.86
C LEU A 99 -6.71 13.26 17.08
N LEU A 100 -7.91 13.63 17.56
CA LEU A 100 -8.22 15.00 17.96
C LEU A 100 -7.40 15.43 19.19
N GLU A 101 -7.26 14.57 20.19
CA GLU A 101 -6.40 14.83 21.35
C GLU A 101 -4.93 15.01 20.92
N LEU A 102 -4.41 14.13 20.06
CA LEU A 102 -3.06 14.25 19.50
C LEU A 102 -2.88 15.55 18.72
N LEU A 103 -3.82 15.90 17.84
CA LEU A 103 -3.75 17.13 17.04
C LEU A 103 -3.80 18.40 17.92
N ARG A 104 -4.44 18.35 19.09
CA ARG A 104 -4.42 19.46 20.07
C ARG A 104 -3.09 19.56 20.80
N GLY A 105 -2.51 18.42 21.20
CA GLY A 105 -1.22 18.37 21.88
C GLY A 105 -0.04 18.74 20.96
N GLU A 106 -0.15 18.35 19.69
CA GLU A 106 0.91 18.47 18.68
C GLU A 106 0.39 19.13 17.39
N PRO A 107 -0.04 20.40 17.42
CA PRO A 107 -0.64 21.08 16.26
C PRO A 107 0.34 21.28 15.09
N PHE A 108 1.63 21.04 15.30
CA PHE A 108 2.68 21.08 14.30
C PHE A 108 2.93 19.72 13.63
N ALA A 109 2.39 18.63 14.17
CA ALA A 109 2.60 17.28 13.64
C ALA A 109 1.60 16.94 12.54
N ALA A 110 2.09 16.42 11.42
CA ALA A 110 1.25 16.02 10.29
C ALA A 110 0.61 14.63 10.48
N TYR A 111 1.22 13.74 11.27
CA TYR A 111 0.79 12.34 11.35
C TYR A 111 -0.65 12.13 11.86
N PRO A 112 -1.20 12.89 12.84
CA PRO A 112 -2.60 12.69 13.25
C PRO A 112 -3.55 13.01 12.09
N TYR A 113 -3.19 14.00 11.28
CA TYR A 113 -3.91 14.42 10.08
C TYR A 113 -3.86 13.35 8.98
N GLU A 114 -2.67 12.84 8.67
CA GLU A 114 -2.47 11.79 7.67
C GLU A 114 -3.22 10.50 8.06
N ILE A 115 -3.16 10.10 9.34
CA ILE A 115 -3.90 8.93 9.85
C ILE A 115 -5.42 9.17 9.77
N TYR A 116 -5.90 10.33 10.21
CA TYR A 116 -7.33 10.66 10.11
C TYR A 116 -7.82 10.66 8.66
N ALA A 117 -7.01 11.14 7.71
CA ALA A 117 -7.36 11.18 6.30
C ALA A 117 -7.61 9.80 5.69
N ALA A 118 -6.96 8.74 6.19
CA ALA A 118 -7.27 7.36 5.79
C ALA A 118 -8.72 6.99 6.14
N PHE A 119 -9.17 7.30 7.36
CA PHE A 119 -10.54 7.06 7.82
C PHE A 119 -11.56 7.96 7.11
N ALA A 120 -11.23 9.25 6.94
CA ALA A 120 -12.06 10.21 6.22
C ALA A 120 -12.29 9.79 4.76
N GLY A 121 -11.27 9.20 4.13
CA GLY A 121 -11.38 8.55 2.83
C GLY A 121 -12.42 7.42 2.84
N HIS A 122 -12.50 6.63 3.91
CA HIS A 122 -13.54 5.61 4.06
C HIS A 122 -14.94 6.18 4.39
N GLY A 123 -15.06 7.49 4.65
CA GLY A 123 -16.30 8.13 5.08
C GLY A 123 -16.52 8.10 6.60
N LEU A 124 -15.54 7.67 7.38
CA LEU A 124 -15.57 7.73 8.84
C LEU A 124 -15.12 9.13 9.27
N ARG A 125 -16.02 9.88 9.91
CA ARG A 125 -15.83 11.30 10.21
C ARG A 125 -15.89 11.57 11.71
N ASN A 126 -15.10 12.53 12.17
CA ASN A 126 -15.15 13.13 13.50
C ASN A 126 -15.20 14.65 13.36
N GLU A 127 -16.33 15.27 13.71
CA GLU A 127 -16.52 16.71 13.51
C GLU A 127 -15.56 17.56 14.35
N GLY A 128 -15.18 17.08 15.54
CA GLY A 128 -14.23 17.77 16.42
C GLY A 128 -12.86 17.87 15.78
N PHE A 129 -12.40 16.76 15.20
CA PHE A 129 -11.18 16.70 14.41
C PHE A 129 -11.24 17.66 13.22
N GLU A 130 -12.29 17.59 12.40
CA GLU A 130 -12.39 18.39 11.18
C GLU A 130 -12.45 19.90 11.45
N ARG A 131 -13.13 20.33 12.52
CA ARG A 131 -13.12 21.74 12.93
C ARG A 131 -11.71 22.22 13.32
N LEU A 132 -10.96 21.43 14.08
CA LEU A 132 -9.59 21.79 14.45
C LEU A 132 -8.66 21.74 13.23
N ALA A 133 -8.74 20.69 12.42
CA ALA A 133 -8.00 20.52 11.18
C ALA A 133 -8.22 21.70 10.22
N GLY A 134 -9.47 22.17 10.05
CA GLY A 134 -9.79 23.35 9.26
C GLY A 134 -9.16 24.63 9.81
N THR A 135 -9.12 24.78 11.14
CA THR A 135 -8.46 25.93 11.79
C THR A 135 -6.94 25.87 11.56
N LEU A 136 -6.31 24.72 11.82
CA LEU A 136 -4.86 24.56 11.69
C LEU A 136 -4.38 24.71 10.25
N SER A 137 -5.09 24.10 9.29
CA SER A 137 -4.75 24.18 7.86
C SER A 137 -4.85 25.60 7.28
N SER A 138 -5.58 26.50 7.94
CA SER A 138 -5.64 27.92 7.57
C SER A 138 -4.47 28.77 8.11
N THR A 139 -3.59 28.19 8.94
CA THR A 139 -2.49 28.93 9.58
C THR A 139 -1.29 29.07 8.63
N ARG A 140 -0.51 30.12 8.86
CA ARG A 140 0.80 30.28 8.18
C ARG A 140 1.79 29.19 8.56
N GLY A 141 1.72 28.67 9.79
CA GLY A 141 2.60 27.59 10.25
C GLY A 141 2.38 26.34 9.42
N TRP A 142 1.12 25.97 9.21
CA TRP A 142 0.75 24.84 8.36
C TRP A 142 1.22 25.03 6.91
N ALA A 143 0.93 26.19 6.31
CA ALA A 143 1.34 26.52 4.94
C ALA A 143 2.87 26.60 4.72
N HIS A 144 3.67 26.63 5.79
CA HIS A 144 5.13 26.70 5.74
C HIS A 144 5.79 25.54 6.48
N THR A 145 5.09 24.41 6.62
CA THR A 145 5.64 23.21 7.25
C THR A 145 6.82 22.70 6.43
N GLU A 146 8.01 22.60 7.03
CA GLU A 146 9.22 22.13 6.35
C GLU A 146 9.19 20.61 6.17
N GLN A 147 8.98 20.15 4.94
CA GLN A 147 8.93 18.72 4.61
C GLN A 147 9.54 18.42 3.23
N HIS A 148 9.93 17.15 3.04
CA HIS A 148 10.26 16.64 1.71
C HIS A 148 9.02 16.69 0.80
N ALA A 149 9.22 16.97 -0.49
CA ALA A 149 8.12 17.22 -1.42
C ALA A 149 7.14 16.02 -1.55
N ASN A 150 7.60 14.78 -1.43
CA ASN A 150 6.73 13.60 -1.44
C ASN A 150 5.82 13.55 -0.20
N ARG A 151 6.30 13.99 0.97
CA ARG A 151 5.50 14.09 2.20
C ARG A 151 4.51 15.25 2.13
N GLU A 152 4.93 16.38 1.56
CA GLU A 152 4.05 17.53 1.30
C GLU A 152 2.88 17.15 0.37
N LEU A 153 3.11 16.32 -0.66
CA LEU A 153 2.03 15.73 -1.47
C LEU A 153 1.07 14.85 -0.66
N GLY A 154 1.59 14.08 0.29
CA GLY A 154 0.79 13.27 1.21
C GLY A 154 -0.14 14.13 2.07
N LEU A 155 0.37 15.26 2.56
CA LEU A 155 -0.42 16.22 3.32
C LEU A 155 -1.51 16.87 2.45
N ILE A 156 -1.18 17.28 1.21
CA ILE A 156 -2.15 17.81 0.24
C ILE A 156 -3.24 16.79 -0.09
N ASN A 157 -2.88 15.52 -0.28
CA ASN A 157 -3.86 14.46 -0.49
C ASN A 157 -4.75 14.28 0.75
N SER A 158 -4.16 14.33 1.94
CA SER A 158 -4.87 14.22 3.22
C SER A 158 -5.88 15.35 3.40
N GLU A 159 -5.50 16.60 3.12
CA GLU A 159 -6.39 17.77 3.19
C GLU A 159 -7.64 17.58 2.34
N ARG A 160 -7.48 17.10 1.10
CA ARG A 160 -8.61 16.82 0.21
C ARG A 160 -9.56 15.76 0.78
N ARG A 161 -9.03 14.71 1.41
CA ARG A 161 -9.83 13.64 2.02
C ARG A 161 -10.60 14.10 3.25
N VAL A 162 -9.94 14.91 4.08
CA VAL A 162 -10.57 15.56 5.23
C VAL A 162 -11.62 16.57 4.79
N GLY A 163 -11.49 17.15 3.60
CA GLY A 163 -12.39 18.18 3.07
C GLY A 163 -11.89 19.60 3.31
N ALA A 164 -10.61 19.75 3.68
CA ALA A 164 -9.93 21.04 3.77
C ALA A 164 -9.44 21.51 2.39
N ALA A 165 -9.25 22.83 2.27
CA ALA A 165 -8.59 23.39 1.10
C ALA A 165 -7.09 23.02 1.12
N PRO A 166 -6.52 22.53 0.01
CA PRO A 166 -5.09 22.28 -0.08
C PRO A 166 -4.26 23.54 0.23
N HIS A 167 -3.24 23.41 1.07
CA HIS A 167 -2.38 24.54 1.42
C HIS A 167 -1.41 24.94 0.30
N ALA A 168 -1.10 24.02 -0.63
CA ALA A 168 -0.17 24.25 -1.73
C ALA A 168 -0.68 23.64 -3.05
N ASP A 169 -0.15 24.13 -4.16
CA ASP A 169 -0.41 23.56 -5.49
C ASP A 169 0.32 22.22 -5.65
N ALA A 170 -0.46 21.14 -5.83
CA ALA A 170 0.10 19.80 -5.95
C ALA A 170 1.02 19.64 -7.17
N GLY A 171 0.78 20.37 -8.26
CA GLY A 171 1.63 20.31 -9.45
C GLY A 171 3.04 20.89 -9.19
N ALA A 172 3.10 22.05 -8.54
CA ALA A 172 4.35 22.68 -8.14
C ALA A 172 5.14 21.83 -7.13
N VAL A 173 4.45 21.19 -6.18
CA VAL A 173 5.10 20.28 -5.22
C VAL A 173 5.59 19.01 -5.93
N LEU A 174 4.78 18.43 -6.83
CA LEU A 174 5.17 17.27 -7.63
C LEU A 174 6.46 17.52 -8.41
N ALA A 175 6.60 18.67 -9.07
CA ALA A 175 7.80 19.03 -9.84
C ALA A 175 9.09 19.08 -8.99
N ARG A 176 8.98 19.19 -7.65
CA ARG A 176 10.13 19.15 -6.72
C ARG A 176 10.48 17.74 -6.23
N THR A 177 9.66 16.74 -6.52
CA THR A 177 9.95 15.34 -6.15
C THR A 177 10.96 14.71 -7.11
N TRP A 178 11.63 13.64 -6.67
CA TRP A 178 12.52 12.84 -7.53
C TRP A 178 11.78 12.31 -8.77
N LEU A 179 10.55 11.82 -8.59
CA LEU A 179 9.72 11.33 -9.70
C LEU A 179 9.28 12.46 -10.63
N GLY A 180 8.81 13.59 -10.10
CA GLY A 180 8.34 14.71 -10.92
C GLY A 180 9.46 15.47 -11.64
N GLY A 181 10.70 15.36 -11.15
CA GLY A 181 11.89 15.80 -11.86
C GLY A 181 12.36 14.81 -12.95
N LEU A 182 11.71 13.66 -13.10
CA LEU A 182 12.10 12.58 -14.00
C LEU A 182 13.58 12.22 -13.86
N SER A 183 14.06 12.13 -12.61
CA SER A 183 15.47 11.91 -12.28
C SER A 183 16.06 10.67 -12.96
N GLU A 184 17.37 10.60 -13.03
CA GLU A 184 18.07 9.51 -13.71
C GLU A 184 17.68 8.14 -13.11
N PRO A 185 17.12 7.23 -13.91
CA PRO A 185 16.48 6.01 -13.41
C PRO A 185 17.47 4.99 -12.83
N TRP A 186 18.75 5.08 -13.17
CA TRP A 186 19.84 4.28 -12.57
C TRP A 186 20.28 4.80 -11.19
N MET A 187 19.77 5.95 -10.73
CA MET A 187 19.96 6.46 -9.37
C MET A 187 18.87 5.95 -8.40
N PHE A 188 18.08 4.96 -8.83
CA PHE A 188 17.08 4.32 -8.00
C PHE A 188 17.73 3.57 -6.83
N GLU A 189 17.32 3.89 -5.62
CA GLU A 189 17.74 3.30 -4.36
C GLU A 189 16.53 3.12 -3.44
N GLY A 190 16.66 2.37 -2.35
CA GLY A 190 15.54 2.09 -1.43
C GLY A 190 14.75 3.35 -1.03
N PRO A 191 15.39 4.39 -0.46
CA PRO A 191 14.71 5.63 -0.09
C PRO A 191 14.00 6.35 -1.24
N SER A 192 14.60 6.41 -2.44
CA SER A 192 13.96 7.03 -3.60
C SER A 192 12.82 6.18 -4.16
N GLY A 193 12.92 4.86 -4.06
CA GLY A 193 11.84 3.90 -4.35
C GLY A 193 10.61 4.15 -3.49
N TYR A 194 10.75 4.17 -2.17
CA TYR A 194 9.65 4.49 -1.25
C TYR A 194 9.12 5.92 -1.49
N ALA A 195 9.98 6.91 -1.72
CA ALA A 195 9.50 8.26 -2.02
C ALA A 195 8.67 8.33 -3.32
N LEU A 196 9.07 7.57 -4.34
CA LEU A 196 8.40 7.47 -5.64
C LEU A 196 7.04 6.78 -5.53
N THR A 197 6.96 5.65 -4.83
CA THR A 197 5.71 4.89 -4.66
C THR A 197 4.66 5.73 -3.94
N HIS A 198 5.05 6.39 -2.84
CA HIS A 198 4.19 7.33 -2.12
C HIS A 198 3.77 8.52 -2.99
N THR A 199 4.67 9.06 -3.82
CA THR A 199 4.31 10.13 -4.77
C THR A 199 3.19 9.67 -5.71
N VAL A 200 3.31 8.47 -6.29
CA VAL A 200 2.26 7.88 -7.14
C VAL A 200 0.96 7.69 -6.36
N PHE A 201 1.03 7.14 -5.15
CA PHE A 201 -0.16 6.94 -4.32
C PHE A 201 -0.84 8.25 -3.97
N HIS A 202 -0.12 9.33 -3.67
CA HIS A 202 -0.74 10.61 -3.33
C HIS A 202 -1.38 11.31 -4.54
N ILE A 203 -0.75 11.26 -5.72
CA ILE A 203 -1.28 11.85 -6.95
C ILE A 203 -2.56 11.13 -7.39
N THR A 204 -2.53 9.80 -7.39
CA THR A 204 -3.65 8.95 -7.82
C THR A 204 -4.72 8.78 -6.75
N ASP A 205 -4.58 9.46 -5.61
CA ASP A 205 -5.46 9.30 -4.44
C ASP A 205 -5.61 7.82 -4.05
N TRP A 206 -4.48 7.16 -3.90
CA TRP A 206 -4.35 5.73 -3.64
C TRP A 206 -5.13 4.92 -4.67
N CYS A 207 -4.81 5.13 -5.95
CA CYS A 207 -5.42 4.47 -7.12
C CYS A 207 -6.91 4.79 -7.38
N CYS A 208 -7.50 5.77 -6.70
CA CYS A 208 -8.91 6.16 -6.91
C CYS A 208 -9.10 7.05 -8.13
N VAL A 209 -8.07 7.81 -8.51
CA VAL A 209 -8.11 8.71 -9.67
C VAL A 209 -6.82 8.56 -10.50
N PRO A 210 -6.57 7.39 -11.13
CA PRO A 210 -5.37 7.14 -11.95
C PRO A 210 -5.09 8.23 -12.99
N GLU A 211 -6.13 8.84 -13.54
CA GLU A 211 -6.10 9.86 -14.61
C GLU A 211 -5.44 11.17 -14.17
N ARG A 212 -5.18 11.35 -12.88
CA ARG A 212 -4.39 12.48 -12.37
C ARG A 212 -2.89 12.33 -12.65
N MET A 213 -2.43 11.16 -13.07
CA MET A 213 -1.03 10.93 -13.40
C MET A 213 -0.62 11.73 -14.66
N PRO A 214 0.40 12.60 -14.59
CA PRO A 214 0.95 13.26 -15.77
C PRO A 214 1.50 12.26 -16.79
N ALA A 215 1.30 12.53 -18.08
CA ALA A 215 1.64 11.59 -19.15
C ALA A 215 3.14 11.32 -19.29
N ASP A 216 3.99 12.30 -18.98
CA ASP A 216 5.44 12.17 -18.95
C ASP A 216 5.91 11.26 -17.80
N ILE A 217 5.32 11.41 -16.61
CA ILE A 217 5.56 10.54 -15.46
C ILE A 217 5.05 9.11 -15.74
N ASP A 218 3.86 8.96 -16.32
CA ASP A 218 3.34 7.63 -16.73
C ASP A 218 4.29 6.94 -17.71
N ALA A 219 4.74 7.64 -18.75
CA ALA A 219 5.69 7.10 -19.73
C ALA A 219 7.02 6.70 -19.07
N TYR A 220 7.54 7.52 -18.15
CA TYR A 220 8.76 7.24 -17.41
C TYR A 220 8.62 6.00 -16.52
N LEU A 221 7.54 5.89 -15.75
CA LEU A 221 7.26 4.72 -14.91
C LEU A 221 7.09 3.44 -15.74
N ARG A 222 6.41 3.50 -16.89
CA ARG A 222 6.27 2.33 -17.77
C ARG A 222 7.60 1.83 -18.32
N ALA A 223 8.55 2.74 -18.57
CA ALA A 223 9.87 2.38 -19.07
C ALA A 223 10.74 1.71 -17.98
N TRP A 224 10.60 2.15 -16.72
CA TRP A 224 11.57 1.81 -15.67
C TRP A 224 11.05 0.91 -14.54
N LEU A 225 9.74 0.75 -14.39
CA LEU A 225 9.18 -0.22 -13.45
C LEU A 225 9.70 -1.65 -13.67
N PRO A 226 9.80 -2.18 -14.91
CA PRO A 226 10.32 -3.53 -15.10
C PRO A 226 11.72 -3.76 -14.52
N PRO A 227 12.78 -3.00 -14.91
CA PRO A 227 14.11 -3.23 -14.35
C PRO A 227 14.21 -2.93 -12.84
N TRP A 228 13.42 -1.99 -12.30
CA TRP A 228 13.41 -1.76 -10.84
C TRP A 228 12.78 -2.91 -10.06
N ILE A 229 11.69 -3.48 -10.57
CA ILE A 229 11.07 -4.67 -9.98
C ILE A 229 12.02 -5.86 -10.07
N ASP A 230 12.67 -6.07 -11.21
CA ASP A 230 13.68 -7.13 -11.37
C ASP A 230 14.79 -6.98 -10.32
N GLY A 231 15.36 -5.78 -10.15
CA GLY A 231 16.37 -5.52 -9.13
C GLY A 231 15.89 -5.73 -7.69
N CYS A 232 14.64 -5.37 -7.39
CA CYS A 232 14.03 -5.62 -6.08
C CYS A 232 13.83 -7.12 -5.84
N LEU A 233 13.39 -7.88 -6.84
CA LEU A 233 13.23 -9.34 -6.76
C LEU A 233 14.59 -10.03 -6.56
N GLU A 234 15.62 -9.65 -7.33
CA GLU A 234 16.98 -10.17 -7.19
C GLU A 234 17.55 -9.92 -5.79
N SER A 235 17.31 -8.71 -5.27
CA SER A 235 17.75 -8.29 -3.93
C SER A 235 16.80 -8.73 -2.81
N ARG A 236 15.69 -9.41 -3.14
CA ARG A 236 14.64 -9.85 -2.21
C ARG A 236 14.08 -8.70 -1.36
N GLN A 237 13.93 -7.51 -1.93
CA GLN A 237 13.27 -6.35 -1.32
C GLN A 237 11.76 -6.50 -1.52
N TRP A 238 11.11 -7.37 -0.74
CA TRP A 238 9.72 -7.79 -0.97
C TRP A 238 8.71 -6.69 -0.71
N ASP A 239 8.97 -5.86 0.31
CA ASP A 239 8.13 -4.69 0.62
C ASP A 239 8.05 -3.74 -0.58
N LEU A 240 9.22 -3.25 -1.02
CA LEU A 240 9.33 -2.37 -2.18
C LEU A 240 8.87 -3.03 -3.48
N THR A 241 9.07 -4.35 -3.64
CA THR A 241 8.49 -5.12 -4.76
C THR A 241 6.97 -5.00 -4.77
N GLY A 242 6.32 -5.19 -3.62
CA GLY A 242 4.88 -5.06 -3.48
C GLY A 242 4.40 -3.63 -3.80
N GLU A 243 5.12 -2.61 -3.32
CA GLU A 243 4.78 -1.22 -3.62
C GLU A 243 4.90 -0.89 -5.12
N LEU A 244 5.97 -1.33 -5.77
CA LEU A 244 6.16 -1.11 -7.22
C LEU A 244 5.11 -1.86 -8.06
N LEU A 245 4.67 -3.04 -7.62
CA LEU A 245 3.55 -3.75 -8.25
C LEU A 245 2.22 -2.99 -8.07
N ALA A 246 2.00 -2.38 -6.89
CA ALA A 246 0.86 -1.50 -6.69
C ALA A 246 0.95 -0.23 -7.57
N VAL A 247 2.15 0.35 -7.73
CA VAL A 247 2.38 1.47 -8.66
C VAL A 247 2.01 1.06 -10.09
N ALA A 248 2.44 -0.11 -10.56
CA ALA A 248 2.07 -0.60 -11.89
C ALA A 248 0.54 -0.69 -12.09
N ALA A 249 -0.21 -1.07 -11.05
CA ALA A 249 -1.67 -1.10 -11.07
C ALA A 249 -2.34 0.27 -10.90
N ALA A 250 -1.64 1.25 -10.32
CA ALA A 250 -2.11 2.62 -10.08
C ALA A 250 -2.10 3.49 -11.36
N LEU A 251 -1.31 3.12 -12.37
CA LEU A 251 -1.17 3.88 -13.60
C LEU A 251 -2.46 3.84 -14.46
N PRO A 252 -2.70 4.88 -15.29
CA PRO A 252 -3.76 4.87 -16.30
C PRO A 252 -3.71 3.63 -17.20
N GLY A 253 -4.85 3.08 -17.61
CA GLY A 253 -4.88 1.88 -18.46
C GLY A 253 -4.32 0.59 -17.81
N PRO A 254 -4.27 -0.53 -18.56
CA PRO A 254 -3.91 -1.82 -17.99
C PRO A 254 -2.43 -1.88 -17.56
N PRO A 255 -2.11 -2.57 -16.46
CA PRO A 255 -0.72 -2.84 -16.08
C PRO A 255 -0.07 -3.78 -17.11
N PRO A 256 1.26 -3.70 -17.31
CA PRO A 256 1.96 -4.61 -18.23
C PRO A 256 1.84 -6.06 -17.75
N THR A 257 1.09 -6.90 -18.46
CA THR A 257 0.79 -8.27 -18.03
C THR A 257 2.04 -9.14 -17.90
N ALA A 258 3.00 -9.01 -18.81
CA ALA A 258 4.27 -9.74 -18.77
C ALA A 258 5.08 -9.44 -17.50
N LEU A 259 5.08 -8.17 -17.04
CA LEU A 259 5.72 -7.77 -15.80
C LEU A 259 5.04 -8.44 -14.60
N LEU A 260 3.71 -8.40 -14.55
CA LEU A 260 2.95 -9.03 -13.47
C LEU A 260 3.14 -10.55 -13.44
N ASP A 261 3.10 -11.20 -14.62
CA ASP A 261 3.26 -12.65 -14.75
C ASP A 261 4.67 -13.12 -14.35
N ALA A 262 5.69 -12.27 -14.47
CA ALA A 262 7.03 -12.56 -13.98
C ALA A 262 7.17 -12.36 -12.45
N ALA A 263 6.65 -11.26 -11.92
CA ALA A 263 6.90 -10.85 -10.54
C ALA A 263 6.00 -11.54 -9.50
N TRP A 264 4.70 -11.71 -9.79
CA TRP A 264 3.75 -12.25 -8.81
C TRP A 264 4.06 -13.67 -8.35
N PRO A 265 4.49 -14.62 -9.22
CA PRO A 265 4.89 -15.95 -8.76
C PRO A 265 6.05 -15.93 -7.76
N ALA A 266 7.01 -15.01 -7.93
CA ALA A 266 8.15 -14.85 -7.02
C ALA A 266 7.69 -14.31 -5.65
N LEU A 267 6.89 -13.24 -5.63
CA LEU A 267 6.34 -12.70 -4.38
C LEU A 267 5.41 -13.72 -3.67
N ALA A 268 4.61 -14.47 -4.44
CA ALA A 268 3.76 -15.54 -3.91
C ALA A 268 4.55 -16.71 -3.29
N THR A 269 5.81 -16.89 -3.70
CA THR A 269 6.74 -17.87 -3.11
C THR A 269 7.38 -17.33 -1.83
N ALA A 270 7.57 -16.02 -1.73
CA ALA A 270 8.08 -15.36 -0.53
C ALA A 270 7.05 -15.28 0.62
N GLN A 271 5.75 -15.38 0.31
CA GLN A 271 4.68 -15.43 1.30
C GLN A 271 4.70 -16.75 2.09
N ALA A 272 4.80 -16.64 3.42
CA ALA A 272 4.77 -17.77 4.33
C ALA A 272 3.38 -18.44 4.34
N PRO A 273 3.26 -19.71 4.81
CA PRO A 273 1.97 -20.39 4.95
C PRO A 273 0.95 -19.63 5.81
N SER A 274 1.42 -18.87 6.81
CA SER A 274 0.58 -18.00 7.65
C SER A 274 0.00 -16.80 6.91
N GLY A 275 0.56 -16.46 5.74
CA GLY A 275 0.21 -15.29 4.94
C GLY A 275 1.18 -14.11 5.09
N ALA A 276 2.09 -14.17 6.07
CA ALA A 276 3.11 -13.16 6.29
C ALA A 276 4.08 -13.05 5.09
N VAL A 277 4.49 -11.83 4.77
CA VAL A 277 5.56 -11.53 3.81
C VAL A 277 6.62 -10.74 4.57
N PRO A 278 7.90 -11.16 4.59
CA PRO A 278 8.95 -10.37 5.23
C PRO A 278 9.27 -9.12 4.41
N GLU A 279 9.74 -8.04 5.04
CA GLU A 279 10.13 -6.83 4.29
C GLU A 279 11.27 -7.08 3.29
N THR A 280 12.29 -7.84 3.73
CA THR A 280 13.44 -8.25 2.92
C THR A 280 13.79 -9.72 3.16
N GLY A 281 14.36 -10.42 2.17
CA GLY A 281 14.70 -11.84 2.30
C GLY A 281 15.96 -12.15 3.14
N PRO A 282 16.20 -13.44 3.42
CA PRO A 282 15.34 -14.23 4.30
C PRO A 282 15.59 -13.85 5.78
N LEU A 283 14.54 -13.56 6.56
CA LEU A 283 14.61 -13.76 8.02
C LEU A 283 14.32 -15.25 8.31
N ILE A 284 15.22 -15.92 9.03
CA ILE A 284 15.13 -17.33 9.48
C ILE A 284 14.88 -17.28 11.00
N PRO A 285 14.11 -18.22 11.60
CA PRO A 285 13.13 -17.92 12.65
C PRO A 285 13.71 -17.40 13.97
N VAL A 286 12.86 -16.67 14.71
CA VAL A 286 13.01 -16.48 16.15
C VAL A 286 13.07 -17.87 16.81
N PRO A 287 14.13 -18.24 17.56
CA PRO A 287 14.14 -19.48 18.29
C PRO A 287 12.99 -19.49 19.32
N GLU A 288 12.26 -20.61 19.37
CA GLU A 288 11.15 -20.83 20.28
C GLU A 288 11.53 -20.40 21.71
N SER A 289 10.81 -19.42 22.25
CA SER A 289 10.68 -19.31 23.71
C SER A 289 9.50 -20.20 24.09
N PRO A 290 9.69 -21.33 24.79
CA PRO A 290 8.65 -22.34 25.02
C PRO A 290 7.45 -21.88 25.88
N GLU A 291 7.39 -20.61 26.25
CA GLU A 291 6.50 -20.12 27.32
C GLU A 291 5.24 -19.40 26.81
N THR A 292 5.06 -19.18 25.50
CA THR A 292 3.91 -18.41 24.97
C THR A 292 2.94 -19.20 24.08
N ALA A 293 3.28 -20.42 23.65
CA ALA A 293 2.37 -21.26 22.87
C ALA A 293 1.41 -22.03 23.80
N GLY A 294 0.25 -21.44 24.09
CA GLY A 294 -0.86 -22.19 24.65
C GLY A 294 -1.28 -23.33 23.70
N PRO A 295 -1.71 -24.50 24.21
CA PRO A 295 -2.13 -25.61 23.36
C PRO A 295 -3.34 -25.21 22.51
N GLY A 296 -3.15 -25.15 21.18
CA GLY A 296 -4.22 -24.85 20.21
C GLY A 296 -4.15 -23.49 19.51
N GLY A 297 -3.10 -22.69 19.73
CA GLY A 297 -2.86 -21.45 18.96
C GLY A 297 -2.38 -21.72 17.52
N PRO A 298 -2.57 -20.75 16.59
CA PRO A 298 -1.95 -20.83 15.27
C PRO A 298 -0.43 -20.97 15.39
N GLU A 299 0.19 -21.66 14.44
CA GLU A 299 1.65 -21.81 14.37
C GLU A 299 2.29 -20.41 14.42
N PRO A 300 3.31 -20.17 15.27
CA PRO A 300 3.90 -18.86 15.44
C PRO A 300 4.49 -18.37 14.11
N ASP A 301 4.30 -17.09 13.80
CA ASP A 301 4.86 -16.51 12.61
C ASP A 301 6.38 -16.60 12.59
N PRO A 302 6.99 -16.83 11.41
CA PRO A 302 8.44 -16.88 11.29
C PRO A 302 9.12 -15.51 11.46
N TYR A 303 8.35 -14.41 11.53
CA TYR A 303 8.82 -13.03 11.56
C TYR A 303 8.23 -12.24 12.73
N PRO A 304 9.01 -11.36 13.38
CA PRO A 304 8.44 -10.34 14.28
C PRO A 304 7.44 -9.46 13.53
N PHE A 305 6.33 -9.09 14.19
CA PHE A 305 5.26 -8.27 13.60
C PHE A 305 5.79 -7.05 12.85
N LEU A 306 6.65 -6.24 13.48
CA LEU A 306 7.20 -5.02 12.88
C LEU A 306 8.09 -5.26 11.65
N ALA A 307 8.55 -6.50 11.40
CA ALA A 307 9.41 -6.84 10.27
C ALA A 307 8.63 -7.48 9.09
N CYS A 308 7.31 -7.64 9.22
CA CYS A 308 6.48 -8.24 8.18
C CYS A 308 5.10 -7.61 8.00
N TYR A 309 4.58 -6.82 8.95
CA TYR A 309 3.21 -6.30 8.84
C TYR A 309 3.04 -5.41 7.61
N HIS A 310 4.00 -4.50 7.36
CA HIS A 310 3.89 -3.53 6.27
C HIS A 310 3.92 -4.24 4.93
N SER A 311 4.93 -5.07 4.67
CA SER A 311 5.06 -5.88 3.46
C SER A 311 3.89 -6.83 3.24
N THR A 312 3.29 -7.37 4.32
CA THR A 312 2.09 -8.20 4.22
C THR A 312 0.88 -7.37 3.80
N LEU A 313 0.66 -6.21 4.41
CA LEU A 313 -0.42 -5.30 4.02
C LEU A 313 -0.24 -4.74 2.60
N VAL A 314 0.97 -4.34 2.23
CA VAL A 314 1.33 -3.91 0.87
C VAL A 314 1.08 -5.02 -0.14
N THR A 315 1.41 -6.27 0.20
CA THR A 315 1.13 -7.43 -0.66
C THR A 315 -0.37 -7.61 -0.89
N ALA A 316 -1.19 -7.54 0.16
CA ALA A 316 -2.66 -7.57 0.02
C ALA A 316 -3.17 -6.41 -0.84
N PHE A 317 -2.68 -5.20 -0.59
CA PHE A 317 -3.03 -3.99 -1.32
C PHE A 317 -2.70 -4.08 -2.82
N ALA A 318 -1.46 -4.44 -3.15
CA ALA A 318 -1.02 -4.63 -4.53
C ALA A 318 -1.82 -5.74 -5.22
N ALA A 319 -2.11 -6.84 -4.52
CA ALA A 319 -2.84 -7.97 -5.08
C ALA A 319 -4.29 -7.59 -5.43
N ALA A 320 -4.98 -6.87 -4.53
CA ALA A 320 -6.34 -6.40 -4.78
C ALA A 320 -6.41 -5.45 -5.99
N LEU A 321 -5.45 -4.53 -6.10
CA LEU A 321 -5.36 -3.60 -7.23
C LEU A 321 -5.09 -4.33 -8.56
N CYS A 322 -4.07 -5.20 -8.58
CA CYS A 322 -3.72 -5.96 -9.78
C CYS A 322 -4.88 -6.85 -10.24
N LEU A 323 -5.54 -7.54 -9.31
CA LEU A 323 -6.68 -8.41 -9.62
C LEU A 323 -7.85 -7.62 -10.23
N LYS A 324 -8.19 -6.45 -9.66
CA LYS A 324 -9.22 -5.55 -10.21
C LYS A 324 -8.87 -5.11 -11.63
N ARG A 325 -7.64 -4.63 -11.86
CA ARG A 325 -7.22 -4.12 -13.17
C ARG A 325 -7.19 -5.21 -14.24
N LEU A 326 -6.67 -6.40 -13.91
CA LEU A 326 -6.60 -7.53 -14.84
C LEU A 326 -7.99 -8.09 -15.17
N THR A 327 -8.91 -8.11 -14.21
CA THR A 327 -10.29 -8.58 -14.42
C THR A 327 -11.07 -7.59 -15.29
N ALA A 328 -10.96 -6.28 -15.02
CA ALA A 328 -11.58 -5.25 -15.85
C ALA A 328 -11.06 -5.32 -17.30
N HIS A 329 -9.75 -5.43 -17.49
CA HIS A 329 -9.16 -5.53 -18.84
C HIS A 329 -9.63 -6.78 -19.61
N ARG A 330 -9.84 -7.92 -18.94
CA ARG A 330 -10.41 -9.11 -19.57
C ARG A 330 -11.87 -8.94 -19.99
N ALA A 331 -12.65 -8.20 -19.21
CA ALA A 331 -14.04 -7.89 -19.54
C ALA A 331 -14.14 -6.95 -20.76
N ASP A 332 -13.16 -6.07 -20.94
CA ASP A 332 -13.10 -5.09 -22.03
C ASP A 332 -12.41 -5.61 -23.32
N GLY A 333 -11.83 -6.81 -23.29
CA GLY A 333 -11.21 -7.44 -24.46
C GLY A 333 -12.26 -7.82 -25.52
N PRO A 334 -11.94 -7.77 -26.82
CA PRO A 334 -12.88 -8.17 -27.86
C PRO A 334 -13.29 -9.63 -27.61
N ALA A 335 -14.59 -9.87 -27.48
CA ALA A 335 -15.16 -11.21 -27.46
C ALA A 335 -14.56 -11.98 -28.63
N ALA A 336 -13.82 -13.05 -28.32
CA ALA A 336 -13.20 -13.89 -29.32
C ALA A 336 -14.25 -14.23 -30.37
N ASP A 337 -14.01 -13.78 -31.59
CA ASP A 337 -14.82 -14.03 -32.77
C ASP A 337 -14.98 -15.54 -32.89
N THR A 338 -16.10 -16.05 -32.39
CA THR A 338 -16.46 -17.46 -32.51
C THR A 338 -16.90 -17.61 -33.95
N GLY A 339 -15.91 -17.90 -34.79
CA GLY A 339 -16.08 -18.10 -36.22
C GLY A 339 -17.26 -19.03 -36.49
N ALA A 340 -18.36 -18.44 -36.93
CA ALA A 340 -19.40 -19.15 -37.63
C ALA A 340 -18.95 -19.25 -39.09
N ALA A 341 -18.20 -20.30 -39.41
CA ALA A 341 -18.11 -20.78 -40.77
C ALA A 341 -19.48 -21.34 -41.19
N VAL A 342 -20.06 -20.74 -42.22
CA VAL A 342 -21.09 -21.34 -43.08
C VAL A 342 -20.61 -21.20 -44.52
#